data_AF-A0A2D7K560-F1
#
_entry.id   AF-A0A2D7K560-F1
#
_cell.length_a   1.000
_cell.length_b   1.000
_cell.length_c   1.000
_cell.angle_alpha   90.00
_cell.angle_beta   90.00
_cell.angle_gamma   90.00
#
_symmetry.space_group_name_H-M   'P 1'
#
loop_
_entity.id
_entity.type
_entity.pdbx_description
1 polymer ?
#
loop_
_entity_poly.entity_id
_entity_poly.type
_entity_poly.pdbx_seq_one_letter_code
_entity_poly.pdbx_strand_id
1 'polypeptide(L)'
;MGYSDRVGFRAGTCTPFKFYDLENETTTDLKIVPFSYMDGVLNDHLKYSGKSSIEIVRNLKNNVKKVNGVFTSVWHNESLSNLDRWKGWREVFESTWLD
;
A
#
# COMPACT_ATOMS: atom_id res chain seq x y z
N MET A 1 6.08 -1.70 6.20
CA MET A 1 5.23 -2.57 7.05
C MET A 1 3.76 -2.37 6.68
N GLY A 2 3.07 -3.43 6.28
CA GLY A 2 1.66 -3.42 5.86
C GLY A 2 1.06 -4.82 6.02
N TYR A 3 -0.17 -5.01 5.56
CA TYR A 3 -0.87 -6.29 5.62
C TYR A 3 -0.77 -7.05 4.30
N SER A 4 -0.81 -8.38 4.38
CA SER A 4 -0.85 -9.29 3.22
C SER A 4 -2.26 -9.76 2.87
N ASP A 5 -3.29 -9.34 3.62
CA ASP A 5 -4.67 -9.82 3.49
C ASP A 5 -5.72 -8.71 3.50
N ARG A 6 -5.33 -7.46 3.79
CA ARG A 6 -6.22 -6.29 3.87
C ARG A 6 -5.48 -4.99 3.54
N VAL A 7 -6.23 -3.91 3.34
CA VAL A 7 -5.66 -2.56 3.16
C VAL A 7 -5.46 -1.87 4.51
N GLY A 8 -4.53 -0.91 4.56
CA GLY A 8 -4.20 -0.10 5.72
C GLY A 8 -2.77 -0.31 6.22
N PHE A 9 -2.41 0.47 7.25
CA PHE A 9 -1.07 0.47 7.82
C PHE A 9 -1.00 -0.48 9.02
N ARG A 10 -0.23 -1.57 8.90
CA ARG A 10 -0.03 -2.53 10.01
C ARG A 10 0.67 -1.90 11.22
N ALA A 11 1.48 -0.87 11.00
CA ALA A 11 2.10 -0.09 12.07
C ALA A 11 1.14 0.94 12.72
N GLY A 12 -0.12 1.03 12.28
CA GLY A 12 -1.08 2.04 12.75
C GLY A 12 -0.80 3.46 12.26
N THR A 13 0.28 3.68 11.52
CA THR A 13 0.71 5.00 11.04
C THR A 13 1.23 4.96 9.61
N CYS A 14 1.07 6.07 8.89
CA CYS A 14 1.66 6.33 7.57
C CYS A 14 2.96 7.14 7.64
N THR A 15 3.37 7.55 8.84
CA THR A 15 4.60 8.31 9.07
C THR A 15 5.77 7.35 9.24
N PRO A 16 6.88 7.49 8.48
CA PRO A 16 8.06 6.69 8.71
C PRO A 16 8.65 6.89 10.10
N PHE A 17 9.16 5.81 10.71
CA PHE A 17 9.72 5.83 12.06
C PHE A 17 10.94 4.91 12.15
N LYS A 18 11.80 5.12 13.15
CA LYS A 18 12.92 4.21 13.44
C LYS A 18 12.41 2.97 14.16
N PHE A 19 12.92 1.80 13.80
CA PHE A 19 12.57 0.55 14.48
C PHE A 19 13.09 0.58 15.92
N TYR A 20 12.19 0.27 16.85
CA TYR A 20 12.49 0.17 18.27
C TYR A 20 12.74 -1.30 18.62
N ASP A 21 13.95 -1.59 19.10
CA ASP A 21 14.31 -2.90 19.63
C ASP A 21 13.85 -2.98 21.08
N LEU A 22 12.80 -3.77 21.32
CA LEU A 22 12.21 -3.98 22.65
C LEU A 22 13.12 -4.79 23.58
N GLU A 23 13.96 -5.68 23.05
CA GLU A 23 14.83 -6.51 23.89
C GLU A 23 15.97 -5.68 24.49
N ASN A 24 16.52 -4.76 23.69
CA ASN A 24 17.61 -3.88 24.10
C ASN A 24 17.14 -2.49 24.55
N GLU A 25 15.82 -2.24 24.58
CA GLU A 25 15.20 -0.95 24.92
C GLU A 25 15.87 0.24 24.22
N THR A 26 16.09 0.11 22.91
CA THR A 26 16.83 1.10 22.13
C THR A 26 16.22 1.35 20.76
N THR A 27 16.37 2.58 20.28
CA THR A 27 15.98 2.95 18.91
C THR A 27 17.14 2.67 17.96
N THR A 28 16.91 1.84 16.95
CA THR A 28 17.92 1.51 15.93
C THR A 28 17.94 2.55 14.80
N ASP A 29 18.97 2.53 13.95
CA ASP A 29 19.01 3.37 12.74
C ASP A 29 18.18 2.83 11.57
N LEU A 30 17.59 1.64 11.70
CA LEU A 30 16.69 1.07 10.70
C LEU A 30 15.40 1.90 10.63
N LYS A 31 15.15 2.55 9.48
CA LYS A 31 13.92 3.29 9.23
C LYS A 31 12.85 2.41 8.59
N ILE A 32 11.71 2.28 9.24
CA ILE A 32 10.51 1.62 8.71
C ILE A 32 9.69 2.64 7.91
N VAL A 33 9.38 2.30 6.67
CA VAL A 33 8.39 2.99 5.84
C VAL A 33 7.15 2.09 5.73
N PRO A 34 6.03 2.45 6.39
CA PRO A 34 4.77 1.73 6.24
C PRO A 34 4.21 1.84 4.83
N PHE A 35 3.53 0.79 4.36
CA PHE A 35 2.81 0.82 3.08
C PHE A 35 1.32 0.57 3.33
N SER A 36 0.48 1.16 2.48
CA SER A 36 -0.98 1.23 2.67
C SER A 36 -1.74 0.08 2.03
N TYR A 37 -1.24 -0.50 0.93
CA TYR A 37 -1.83 -1.67 0.28
C TYR A 37 -0.82 -2.37 -0.64
N MET A 38 -1.23 -3.55 -1.12
CA MET A 38 -0.56 -4.31 -2.15
C MET A 38 -1.58 -4.70 -3.24
N ASP A 39 -1.17 -4.69 -4.50
CA ASP A 39 -2.01 -5.06 -5.64
C ASP A 39 -2.63 -6.47 -5.55
N GLY A 40 -1.85 -7.46 -5.10
CA GLY A 40 -2.34 -8.82 -4.85
C GLY A 40 -3.40 -8.90 -3.75
N VAL A 41 -3.37 -7.99 -2.77
CA VAL A 41 -4.43 -7.92 -1.75
C VAL A 41 -5.74 -7.44 -2.36
N LEU A 42 -5.68 -6.40 -3.21
CA LEU A 42 -6.86 -5.87 -3.88
C LEU A 42 -7.47 -6.90 -4.84
N ASN A 43 -6.63 -7.59 -5.63
CA ASN A 43 -7.07 -8.52 -6.65
C ASN A 43 -7.41 -9.92 -6.09
N ASP A 44 -6.47 -10.56 -5.42
CA ASP A 44 -6.56 -12.00 -5.12
C ASP A 44 -7.27 -12.27 -3.80
N HIS A 45 -6.99 -11.45 -2.77
CA HIS A 45 -7.54 -11.64 -1.43
C HIS A 45 -8.93 -11.01 -1.27
N LEU A 46 -9.05 -9.72 -1.61
CA LEU A 46 -10.30 -8.97 -1.45
C LEU A 46 -11.21 -9.05 -2.68
N LYS A 47 -10.70 -9.50 -3.83
CA LYS A 47 -11.45 -9.69 -5.08
C LYS A 47 -12.19 -8.43 -5.54
N TYR A 48 -11.56 -7.27 -5.37
CA TYR A 48 -12.10 -6.02 -5.86
C TYR A 48 -11.91 -5.86 -7.36
N SER A 49 -12.88 -5.21 -8.00
CA SER A 49 -12.73 -4.77 -9.39
C SER A 49 -11.65 -3.67 -9.50
N GLY A 50 -11.11 -3.44 -10.70
CA GLY A 50 -10.19 -2.31 -10.94
C GLY A 50 -10.80 -0.96 -10.52
N LYS A 51 -12.08 -0.72 -10.86
CA LYS A 51 -12.80 0.51 -10.46
C LYS A 51 -12.90 0.68 -8.94
N SER A 52 -13.33 -0.36 -8.24
CA SER A 52 -13.42 -0.35 -6.77
C SER A 52 -12.05 -0.16 -6.13
N SER A 53 -11.02 -0.80 -6.68
CA SER A 53 -9.64 -0.67 -6.23
C SER A 53 -9.14 0.76 -6.36
N ILE A 54 -9.40 1.43 -7.48
CA ILE A 54 -9.06 2.85 -7.69
C ILE A 54 -9.72 3.74 -6.63
N GLU A 55 -11.00 3.54 -6.32
CA GLU A 55 -11.70 4.33 -5.29
C GLU A 55 -11.10 4.13 -3.89
N ILE A 56 -10.80 2.88 -3.52
CA ILE A 56 -10.16 2.55 -2.25
C ILE A 56 -8.77 3.19 -2.14
N VAL A 57 -7.96 3.05 -3.19
CA VAL A 57 -6.61 3.63 -3.26
C VAL A 57 -6.68 5.17 -3.17
N ARG A 58 -7.62 5.80 -3.88
CA ARG A 58 -7.85 7.24 -3.81
C ARG A 58 -8.20 7.70 -2.40
N ASN A 59 -9.06 6.96 -1.70
CA ASN A 59 -9.42 7.26 -0.31
C ASN A 59 -8.23 7.12 0.63
N LEU A 60 -7.40 6.08 0.48
CA LEU A 60 -6.17 5.92 1.25
C LEU A 60 -5.19 7.08 0.99
N LYS A 61 -4.93 7.41 -0.28
CA LYS A 61 -4.05 8.52 -0.69
C LYS A 61 -4.52 9.84 -0.10
N ASN A 62 -5.81 10.14 -0.19
CA ASN A 62 -6.40 11.37 0.36
C ASN A 62 -6.28 11.44 1.87
N ASN A 63 -6.52 10.35 2.59
CA ASN A 63 -6.38 10.32 4.05
C ASN A 63 -4.94 10.53 4.50
N VAL A 64 -3.96 9.92 3.81
CA VAL A 64 -2.54 10.15 4.08
C VAL A 64 -2.14 11.60 3.79
N LYS A 65 -2.63 12.18 2.69
CA LYS A 65 -2.38 13.58 2.33
C LYS A 65 -2.92 14.55 3.37
N LYS A 66 -4.13 14.31 3.92
CA LYS A 66 -4.76 15.15 4.96
C LYS A 66 -3.91 15.27 6.23
N VAL A 67 -3.07 14.28 6.51
CA VAL A 67 -2.19 14.25 7.69
C VAL A 67 -0.72 14.50 7.36
N ASN A 68 -0.41 14.94 6.13
CA ASN A 68 0.96 15.13 5.63
C ASN A 68 1.86 13.89 5.81
N GLY A 69 1.27 12.69 5.67
CA GLY A 69 1.98 11.42 5.80
C GLY A 69 2.67 10.96 4.52
N VAL A 70 3.32 9.80 4.58
CA VAL A 70 3.99 9.19 3.41
C VAL A 70 3.12 8.08 2.84
N PHE A 71 2.65 8.28 1.61
CA PHE A 71 1.87 7.28 0.88
C PHE A 71 2.80 6.33 0.12
N THR A 72 2.78 5.06 0.49
CA THR A 72 3.60 4.01 -0.14
C THR A 72 2.73 2.78 -0.42
N SER A 73 2.97 2.07 -1.52
CA SER A 73 2.29 0.81 -1.87
C SER A 73 3.28 -0.19 -2.45
N VAL A 74 2.86 -1.47 -2.51
CA VAL A 74 3.66 -2.56 -3.07
C VAL A 74 2.97 -3.13 -4.30
N TRP A 75 3.74 -3.40 -5.34
CA TRP A 75 3.25 -3.91 -6.62
C TRP A 75 4.13 -5.07 -7.09
N HIS A 76 3.50 -6.06 -7.71
CA HIS A 76 4.18 -7.14 -8.41
C HIS A 76 4.40 -6.75 -9.87
N ASN A 77 5.57 -7.02 -10.45
CA ASN A 77 5.83 -6.66 -11.85
C ASN A 77 4.82 -7.27 -12.84
N GLU A 78 4.38 -8.50 -12.57
CA GLU A 78 3.38 -9.19 -13.40
C GLU A 78 2.02 -8.50 -13.41
N SER A 79 1.68 -7.69 -12.39
CA SER A 79 0.39 -7.00 -12.34
C SER A 79 0.25 -5.89 -13.35
N LEU A 80 1.37 -5.45 -13.93
CA LEU A 80 1.43 -4.45 -14.98
C LEU A 80 1.41 -5.07 -16.39
N SER A 81 1.39 -6.40 -16.49
CA SER A 81 1.45 -7.13 -17.77
C SER A 81 0.15 -7.07 -18.57
N ASN A 82 -0.98 -6.78 -17.93
CA ASN A 82 -2.32 -6.88 -18.51
C ASN A 82 -2.69 -8.32 -18.98
N LEU A 83 -2.04 -9.34 -18.44
CA LEU A 83 -2.30 -10.76 -18.75
C LEU A 83 -3.10 -11.44 -17.64
N ASP A 84 -3.81 -12.52 -18.00
CA ASP A 84 -4.56 -13.37 -17.07
C ASP A 84 -5.43 -12.60 -16.08
N ARG A 85 -5.23 -12.83 -14.78
CA ARG A 85 -5.93 -12.18 -13.67
C ARG A 85 -5.59 -10.70 -13.51
N TRP A 86 -4.60 -10.18 -14.22
CA TRP A 86 -4.14 -8.79 -14.17
C TRP A 86 -4.66 -7.95 -15.35
N LYS A 87 -5.61 -8.46 -16.14
CA LYS A 87 -6.30 -7.68 -17.17
C LYS A 87 -6.98 -6.45 -16.57
N GLY A 88 -6.60 -5.27 -17.03
CA GLY A 88 -7.08 -3.96 -16.57
C GLY A 88 -6.34 -3.39 -15.36
N TRP A 89 -5.39 -4.11 -14.73
CA TRP A 89 -4.77 -3.66 -13.48
C TRP A 89 -3.74 -2.54 -13.66
N ARG A 90 -3.24 -2.37 -14.88
CA ARG A 90 -2.40 -1.23 -15.23
C ARG A 90 -3.09 0.12 -14.98
N GLU A 91 -4.40 0.21 -15.22
CA GLU A 91 -5.18 1.42 -14.94
C GLU A 91 -5.16 1.75 -13.44
N VAL A 92 -5.27 0.74 -12.57
CA VAL A 92 -5.19 0.92 -11.12
C VAL A 92 -3.81 1.46 -10.71
N PHE A 93 -2.74 0.97 -11.32
CA PHE A 93 -1.39 1.48 -11.09
C PHE A 93 -1.25 2.94 -11.52
N GLU A 94 -1.70 3.25 -12.74
CA GLU A 94 -1.63 4.60 -13.30
C GLU A 94 -2.44 5.61 -12.46
N SER A 95 -3.68 5.29 -12.07
CA SER A 95 -4.50 6.14 -11.19
C SER A 95 -3.91 6.31 -9.79
N THR A 96 -3.04 5.41 -9.33
CA THR A 96 -2.38 5.56 -8.03
C THR A 96 -1.42 6.77 -8.03
N TRP A 97 -0.69 6.97 -9.14
CA TRP A 97 0.47 7.86 -9.18
C TRP A 97 0.33 9.07 -10.11
N LEU A 98 -0.49 8.96 -11.16
CA LEU A 98 -0.64 10.01 -12.19
C LEU A 98 -1.78 11.00 -11.89
N ASP A 99 -2.59 10.72 -10.86
CA ASP A 99 -3.64 11.60 -10.31
C ASP A 99 -3.07 12.68 -9.36
#